data_AF-A0A843KJ60-F1
#
_entry.id   AF-A0A843KJ60-F1
#
_cell.length_a   1.000
_cell.length_b   1.000
_cell.length_c   1.000
_cell.angle_alpha   90.00
_cell.angle_beta   90.00
_cell.angle_gamma   90.00
#
_symmetry.space_group_name_H-M   'P 1'
#
loop_
_entity.id
_entity.type
_entity.pdbx_description
1 polymer ?
#
loop_
_entity_poly.entity_id
_entity_poly.type
_entity_poly.pdbx_seq_one_letter_code
_entity_poly.pdbx_strand_id
1 'polypeptide(L)'
;MRSCIYLIMIPMLLLGCAGASEIIVGQTSANTSENYSQIQAAIDACMPGDTIKVQSGVYKENININKPLNLVGVDSGKGRPLVDAGKSGSVITITAGNTTVQGFNITGSGGCGCGHAGIRVQSSNNLIMNNIIYKNKYGFYIDFTGTNNTFVSNDLINNSISISDSGKNSSWDAGTRSEGWRGILEMISGPKTKGNHYSDYDEVGEGCNDTNKDLICDQPKMIGSSQDRYPSIPAMN
;
A
#
# COMPACT_ATOMS: atom_id res chain seq x y z
N MET A 1 61.74 -30.91 24.31
CA MET A 1 60.39 -30.39 24.60
C MET A 1 59.71 -30.09 23.28
N ARG A 2 58.79 -30.96 22.83
CA ARG A 2 58.06 -30.79 21.56
C ARG A 2 56.84 -29.91 21.86
N SER A 3 56.82 -28.68 21.35
CA SER A 3 55.69 -27.77 21.53
C SER A 3 54.65 -28.07 20.44
N CYS A 4 53.54 -28.70 20.84
CA CYS A 4 52.38 -28.92 19.97
C CYS A 4 51.64 -27.58 19.82
N ILE A 5 51.69 -27.00 18.62
CA ILE A 5 50.88 -25.83 18.26
C ILE A 5 49.47 -26.33 18.00
N TYR A 6 48.54 -26.02 18.91
CA TYR A 6 47.11 -26.23 18.70
C TYR A 6 46.60 -25.15 17.73
N LEU A 7 46.27 -25.56 16.51
CA LEU A 7 45.59 -24.73 15.54
C LEU A 7 44.11 -24.60 15.97
N ILE A 8 43.78 -23.49 16.64
CA ILE A 8 42.40 -23.15 17.01
C ILE A 8 41.66 -22.80 15.72
N MET A 9 40.80 -23.70 15.25
CA MET A 9 39.80 -23.39 14.23
C MET A 9 38.71 -22.50 14.83
N ILE A 10 38.78 -21.21 14.55
CA ILE A 10 37.69 -20.27 14.83
C ILE A 10 36.58 -20.56 13.81
N PRO A 11 35.35 -20.91 14.23
CA PRO A 11 34.23 -21.00 13.31
C PRO A 11 33.94 -19.59 12.81
N MET A 12 34.29 -19.33 11.56
CA MET A 12 33.93 -18.10 10.87
C MET A 12 32.41 -18.14 10.67
N LEU A 13 31.68 -17.45 11.56
CA LEU A 13 30.25 -17.27 11.42
C LEU A 13 30.05 -16.40 10.17
N LEU A 14 29.76 -17.05 9.04
CA LEU A 14 29.26 -16.40 7.83
C LEU A 14 27.90 -15.79 8.20
N LEU A 15 27.91 -14.54 8.69
CA LEU A 15 26.73 -13.69 8.62
C LEU A 15 26.46 -13.46 7.13
N GLY A 16 25.70 -14.38 6.53
CA GLY A 16 25.05 -14.10 5.26
C GLY A 16 24.17 -12.88 5.50
N CYS A 17 24.53 -11.76 4.88
CA CYS A 17 23.57 -10.67 4.70
C CYS A 17 22.47 -11.27 3.83
N ALA A 18 21.36 -11.71 4.44
CA ALA A 18 20.17 -12.04 3.70
C ALA A 18 19.69 -10.75 3.06
N GLY A 19 20.12 -10.50 1.82
CA GLY A 19 19.52 -9.47 0.99
C GLY A 19 18.04 -9.80 0.86
N ALA A 20 17.17 -8.80 1.03
CA ALA A 20 15.75 -8.97 0.79
C ALA A 20 15.57 -9.59 -0.61
N SER A 21 14.90 -10.73 -0.68
CA SER A 21 14.71 -11.42 -1.95
C SER A 21 13.62 -10.70 -2.74
N GLU A 22 13.86 -10.50 -4.03
CA GLU A 22 12.87 -9.95 -4.95
C GLU A 22 12.04 -11.08 -5.53
N ILE A 23 10.74 -11.09 -5.24
CA ILE A 23 9.78 -12.06 -5.77
C ILE A 23 8.93 -11.39 -6.85
N ILE A 24 8.87 -11.98 -8.04
CA ILE A 24 8.11 -11.42 -9.15
C ILE A 24 6.83 -12.24 -9.36
N VAL A 25 5.70 -11.54 -9.46
CA VAL A 25 4.38 -12.10 -9.80
C VAL A 25 3.94 -11.55 -11.15
N GLY A 26 3.53 -12.42 -12.08
CA GLY A 26 3.05 -12.04 -13.40
C GLY A 26 2.08 -13.07 -13.98
N GLN A 27 1.30 -12.70 -15.00
CA GLN A 27 0.33 -13.61 -15.63
C GLN A 27 0.84 -14.18 -16.96
N THR A 28 2.10 -13.96 -17.32
CA THR A 28 2.62 -14.27 -18.65
C THR A 28 3.79 -15.22 -18.61
N SER A 29 3.62 -16.40 -19.20
CA SER A 29 4.70 -17.39 -19.39
C SER A 29 5.85 -16.95 -20.32
N ALA A 30 5.87 -15.69 -20.77
CA ALA A 30 6.86 -15.17 -21.72
C ALA A 30 8.13 -14.63 -21.05
N ASN A 31 8.09 -14.31 -19.75
CA ASN A 31 9.26 -13.88 -18.99
C ASN A 31 9.69 -15.02 -18.04
N THR A 32 10.89 -15.57 -18.25
CA THR A 32 11.48 -16.61 -17.38
C THR A 32 11.86 -16.12 -15.99
N SER A 33 11.54 -14.86 -15.65
CA SER A 33 11.81 -14.23 -14.35
C SER A 33 10.60 -14.18 -13.42
N GLU A 34 9.40 -14.59 -13.88
CA GLU A 34 8.20 -14.64 -13.04
C GLU A 34 8.24 -15.88 -12.12
N ASN A 35 8.12 -15.68 -10.81
CA ASN A 35 8.18 -16.76 -9.83
C ASN A 35 6.79 -17.33 -9.51
N TYR A 36 5.74 -16.51 -9.63
CA TYR A 36 4.36 -16.87 -9.27
C TYR A 36 3.35 -16.25 -10.23
N SER A 37 2.21 -16.92 -10.42
CA SER A 37 1.07 -16.42 -11.19
C SER A 37 -0.06 -15.83 -10.35
N GLN A 38 -0.02 -16.04 -9.03
CA GLN A 38 -0.98 -15.56 -8.05
C GLN A 38 -0.25 -14.76 -6.98
N ILE A 39 -0.85 -13.66 -6.54
CA ILE A 39 -0.25 -12.78 -5.53
C ILE A 39 -0.22 -13.49 -4.18
N GLN A 40 -1.30 -14.17 -3.80
CA GLN A 40 -1.35 -14.84 -2.51
C GLN A 40 -0.31 -15.96 -2.40
N ALA A 41 -0.07 -16.72 -3.48
CA ALA A 41 0.95 -17.76 -3.50
C ALA A 41 2.36 -17.21 -3.26
N ALA A 42 2.67 -16.02 -3.80
CA ALA A 42 3.94 -15.34 -3.55
C ALA A 42 4.06 -14.89 -2.08
N ILE A 43 2.98 -14.36 -1.50
CA ILE A 43 2.94 -13.97 -0.08
C ILE A 43 3.14 -15.20 0.81
N ASP A 44 2.49 -16.31 0.51
CA ASP A 44 2.58 -17.54 1.31
C ASP A 44 4.01 -18.08 1.32
N ALA A 45 4.72 -18.00 0.19
CA ALA A 45 6.08 -18.49 0.04
C ALA A 45 7.18 -17.52 0.49
N CYS A 46 6.91 -16.21 0.56
CA CYS A 46 7.95 -15.23 0.91
C CYS A 46 8.37 -15.30 2.38
N MET A 47 9.58 -14.80 2.66
CA MET A 47 10.04 -14.55 4.01
C MET A 47 9.54 -13.17 4.50
N PRO A 48 9.41 -12.97 5.83
CA PRO A 48 9.14 -11.65 6.38
C PRO A 48 10.21 -10.63 5.95
N GLY A 49 9.77 -9.48 5.46
CA GLY A 49 10.61 -8.38 4.97
C GLY A 49 10.90 -8.41 3.47
N ASP A 50 10.54 -9.49 2.77
CA ASP A 50 10.74 -9.58 1.32
C ASP A 50 9.92 -8.55 0.54
N THR A 51 10.35 -8.31 -0.71
CA THR A 51 9.62 -7.46 -1.65
C THR A 51 9.00 -8.31 -2.75
N ILE A 52 7.68 -8.21 -2.89
CA ILE A 52 6.90 -8.85 -3.94
C ILE A 52 6.54 -7.79 -4.98
N LYS A 53 7.13 -7.89 -6.17
CA LYS A 53 6.79 -7.05 -7.33
C LYS A 53 5.74 -7.74 -8.17
N VAL A 54 4.57 -7.14 -8.27
CA VAL A 54 3.45 -7.62 -9.06
C VAL A 54 3.42 -6.85 -10.37
N GLN A 55 3.57 -7.55 -11.49
CA GLN A 55 3.55 -6.98 -12.83
C GLN A 55 2.12 -6.70 -13.31
N SER A 56 1.98 -5.97 -14.42
CA SER A 56 0.67 -5.65 -14.98
C SER A 56 -0.14 -6.92 -15.26
N GLY A 57 -1.38 -6.96 -14.78
CA GLY A 57 -2.26 -8.10 -14.90
C GLY A 57 -3.58 -7.89 -14.17
N VAL A 58 -4.52 -8.83 -14.32
CA VAL A 58 -5.80 -8.83 -13.61
C VAL A 58 -5.84 -10.02 -12.66
N TYR A 59 -5.72 -9.74 -11.38
CA TYR A 59 -5.65 -10.71 -10.29
C TYR A 59 -7.01 -10.79 -9.60
N LYS A 60 -7.77 -11.84 -9.89
CA LYS A 60 -9.08 -12.10 -9.26
C LYS A 60 -8.88 -12.88 -7.96
N GLU A 61 -8.48 -12.18 -6.92
CA GLU A 61 -8.05 -12.77 -5.64
C GLU A 61 -8.51 -11.89 -4.47
N ASN A 62 -8.66 -12.51 -3.30
CA ASN A 62 -8.69 -11.81 -2.02
C ASN A 62 -7.32 -11.99 -1.36
N ILE A 63 -6.59 -10.90 -1.15
CA ILE A 63 -5.21 -10.93 -0.65
C ILE A 63 -5.20 -10.76 0.86
N ASN A 64 -4.46 -11.63 1.56
CA ASN A 64 -4.19 -11.54 2.99
C ASN A 64 -2.69 -11.41 3.23
N ILE A 65 -2.27 -10.22 3.65
CA ILE A 65 -0.89 -9.95 4.04
C ILE A 65 -0.73 -10.26 5.54
N ASN A 66 -0.26 -11.47 5.83
CA ASN A 66 -0.15 -12.04 7.17
C ASN A 66 1.27 -12.08 7.73
N LYS A 67 2.24 -11.51 7.00
CA LYS A 67 3.63 -11.32 7.44
C LYS A 67 4.15 -9.96 6.92
N PRO A 68 5.09 -9.31 7.63
CA PRO A 68 5.67 -8.05 7.18
C PRO A 68 6.30 -8.23 5.79
N LEU A 69 5.99 -7.37 4.83
CA LEU A 69 6.54 -7.40 3.47
C LEU A 69 6.30 -6.08 2.74
N ASN A 70 6.93 -5.93 1.57
CA ASN A 70 6.60 -4.86 0.62
C ASN A 70 5.88 -5.45 -0.58
N LEU A 71 4.60 -5.10 -0.76
CA LEU A 71 3.82 -5.46 -1.93
C LEU A 71 3.79 -4.27 -2.90
N VAL A 72 4.40 -4.45 -4.07
CA VAL A 72 4.68 -3.36 -5.01
C VAL A 72 4.11 -3.70 -6.38
N GLY A 73 3.10 -2.94 -6.81
CA GLY A 73 2.58 -2.99 -8.17
C GLY A 73 3.50 -2.24 -9.13
N VAL A 74 3.83 -2.89 -10.24
CA VAL A 74 4.72 -2.38 -11.29
C VAL A 74 3.98 -2.38 -12.61
N ASP A 75 3.93 -1.22 -13.26
CA ASP A 75 3.47 -1.15 -14.65
C ASP A 75 4.56 -1.73 -15.57
N SER A 76 4.32 -2.94 -16.05
CA SER A 76 5.18 -3.65 -17.00
C SER A 76 4.76 -3.40 -18.47
N GLY A 77 4.13 -2.25 -18.75
CA GLY A 77 3.72 -1.82 -20.09
C GLY A 77 2.25 -2.07 -20.41
N LYS A 78 1.42 -2.46 -19.43
CA LYS A 78 -0.04 -2.67 -19.60
C LYS A 78 -0.87 -1.94 -18.54
N GLY A 79 -0.30 -0.94 -17.86
CA GLY A 79 -0.94 -0.26 -16.75
C GLY A 79 -0.65 -0.90 -15.41
N ARG A 80 -1.16 -0.30 -14.33
CA ARG A 80 -1.01 -0.84 -12.97
C ARG A 80 -1.69 -2.22 -12.82
N PRO A 81 -1.14 -3.12 -12.00
CA PRO A 81 -1.81 -4.37 -11.66
C PRO A 81 -3.18 -4.12 -11.02
N LEU A 82 -4.20 -4.82 -11.51
CA LEU A 82 -5.55 -4.79 -10.97
C LEU A 82 -5.77 -5.97 -10.05
N VAL A 83 -6.17 -5.72 -8.80
CA VAL A 83 -6.70 -6.73 -7.89
C VAL A 83 -8.21 -6.54 -7.75
N ASP A 84 -8.97 -7.60 -8.03
CA ASP A 84 -10.43 -7.60 -8.03
C ASP A 84 -10.99 -8.72 -7.16
N ALA A 85 -11.72 -8.36 -6.10
CA ALA A 85 -12.34 -9.32 -5.19
C ALA A 85 -13.69 -9.88 -5.67
N GLY A 86 -14.14 -9.55 -6.89
CA GLY A 86 -15.33 -10.17 -7.49
C GLY A 86 -16.62 -9.90 -6.72
N LYS A 87 -16.71 -8.76 -6.04
CA LYS A 87 -17.82 -8.32 -5.16
C LYS A 87 -18.00 -9.17 -3.91
N SER A 88 -16.95 -9.83 -3.43
CA SER A 88 -17.00 -10.67 -2.23
C SER A 88 -15.75 -10.49 -1.36
N GLY A 89 -15.95 -10.12 -0.09
CA GLY A 89 -14.85 -9.89 0.84
C GLY A 89 -14.16 -8.54 0.65
N SER A 90 -13.03 -8.37 1.35
CA SER A 90 -12.09 -7.26 1.11
C SER A 90 -11.08 -7.65 0.04
N VAL A 91 -10.62 -6.69 -0.75
CA VAL A 91 -9.64 -6.97 -1.82
C VAL A 91 -8.28 -7.26 -1.24
N ILE A 92 -7.79 -6.38 -0.36
CA ILE A 92 -6.56 -6.61 0.41
C ILE A 92 -6.90 -6.49 1.90
N THR A 93 -6.50 -7.48 2.69
CA THR A 93 -6.56 -7.45 4.15
C THR A 93 -5.13 -7.50 4.70
N ILE A 94 -4.77 -6.51 5.52
CA ILE A 94 -3.44 -6.42 6.14
C ILE A 94 -3.56 -6.81 7.60
N THR A 95 -3.04 -7.98 7.95
CA THR A 95 -3.06 -8.52 9.32
C THR A 95 -1.68 -8.51 9.99
N ALA A 96 -0.60 -8.36 9.22
CA ALA A 96 0.74 -8.10 9.74
C ALA A 96 1.12 -6.62 9.67
N GLY A 97 1.80 -6.12 10.71
CA GLY A 97 2.33 -4.76 10.74
C GLY A 97 3.63 -4.61 9.97
N ASN A 98 4.12 -3.38 9.85
CA ASN A 98 5.35 -3.05 9.10
C ASN A 98 5.29 -3.47 7.62
N THR A 99 4.13 -3.33 7.01
CA THR A 99 3.88 -3.69 5.60
C THR A 99 3.82 -2.43 4.73
N THR A 100 4.35 -2.52 3.52
CA THR A 100 4.11 -1.51 2.47
C THR A 100 3.19 -2.07 1.39
N VAL A 101 2.17 -1.30 0.97
CA VAL A 101 1.33 -1.63 -0.20
C VAL A 101 1.30 -0.43 -1.14
N GLN A 102 1.76 -0.61 -2.37
CA GLN A 102 1.83 0.48 -3.33
C GLN A 102 1.63 0.09 -4.79
N GLY A 103 1.10 1.01 -5.60
CA GLY A 103 1.11 0.89 -7.07
C GLY A 103 -0.01 0.04 -7.67
N PHE A 104 -1.11 -0.20 -6.94
CA PHE A 104 -2.20 -1.07 -7.40
C PHE A 104 -3.45 -0.32 -7.83
N ASN A 105 -4.22 -0.95 -8.72
CA ASN A 105 -5.64 -0.71 -8.91
C ASN A 105 -6.42 -1.73 -8.07
N ILE A 106 -7.35 -1.27 -7.22
CA ILE A 106 -8.00 -2.10 -6.20
C ILE A 106 -9.52 -1.93 -6.27
N THR A 107 -10.25 -3.01 -6.57
CA THR A 107 -11.70 -2.94 -6.80
C THR A 107 -12.47 -4.20 -6.39
N GLY A 108 -13.79 -4.09 -6.41
CA GLY A 108 -14.67 -5.25 -6.29
C GLY A 108 -14.80 -5.79 -4.88
N SER A 109 -14.60 -4.99 -3.83
CA SER A 109 -15.01 -5.40 -2.47
C SER A 109 -16.53 -5.55 -2.39
N GLY A 110 -17.03 -6.44 -1.53
CA GLY A 110 -18.47 -6.61 -1.37
C GLY A 110 -18.91 -7.84 -0.58
N GLY A 111 -20.16 -8.25 -0.81
CA GLY A 111 -20.77 -9.41 -0.17
C GLY A 111 -21.33 -9.13 1.23
N CYS A 112 -21.82 -10.19 1.89
CA CYS A 112 -22.34 -10.13 3.25
C CYS A 112 -21.18 -9.97 4.24
N GLY A 113 -21.26 -8.95 5.09
CA GLY A 113 -20.26 -8.69 6.13
C GLY A 113 -20.02 -7.20 6.39
N CYS A 114 -19.69 -6.89 7.65
CA CYS A 114 -19.27 -5.56 8.07
C CYS A 114 -17.81 -5.34 7.66
N GLY A 115 -17.51 -4.16 7.11
CA GLY A 115 -16.13 -3.72 6.86
C GLY A 115 -15.41 -4.29 5.64
N HIS A 116 -16.11 -4.89 4.67
CA HIS A 116 -15.49 -5.31 3.40
C HIS A 116 -15.01 -4.10 2.60
N ALA A 117 -13.71 -4.02 2.34
CA ALA A 117 -13.08 -2.81 1.79
C ALA A 117 -12.17 -3.10 0.60
N GLY A 118 -11.80 -2.05 -0.14
CA GLY A 118 -10.66 -2.11 -1.05
C GLY A 118 -9.42 -2.53 -0.29
N ILE A 119 -9.08 -1.81 0.77
CA ILE A 119 -8.04 -2.22 1.72
C ILE A 119 -8.60 -2.19 3.14
N ARG A 120 -8.57 -3.35 3.81
CA ARG A 120 -8.87 -3.48 5.24
C ARG A 120 -7.58 -3.60 6.04
N VAL A 121 -7.42 -2.77 7.07
CA VAL A 121 -6.20 -2.71 7.89
C VAL A 121 -6.53 -3.16 9.32
N GLN A 122 -5.90 -4.24 9.75
CA GLN A 122 -6.08 -4.82 11.10
C GLN A 122 -4.77 -4.84 11.91
N SER A 123 -3.74 -4.15 11.41
CA SER A 123 -2.39 -4.12 11.97
C SER A 123 -1.81 -2.70 11.99
N SER A 124 -0.59 -2.58 12.51
CA SER A 124 0.04 -1.28 12.81
C SER A 124 1.29 -1.00 12.00
N ASN A 125 1.69 0.27 11.96
CA ASN A 125 2.92 0.76 11.32
C ASN A 125 3.01 0.42 9.83
N ASN A 126 1.87 0.35 9.14
CA ASN A 126 1.85 0.10 7.70
C ASN A 126 1.96 1.40 6.92
N LEU A 127 2.40 1.26 5.68
CA LEU A 127 2.53 2.33 4.72
C LEU A 127 1.78 1.96 3.44
N ILE A 128 0.72 2.69 3.15
CA ILE A 128 -0.15 2.42 2.01
C ILE A 128 -0.14 3.65 1.13
N MET A 129 0.43 3.53 -0.07
CA MET A 129 0.63 4.70 -0.91
C MET A 129 0.40 4.44 -2.39
N ASN A 130 0.10 5.49 -3.13
CA ASN A 130 0.08 5.43 -4.59
C ASN A 130 -0.79 4.29 -5.14
N ASN A 131 -1.96 4.07 -4.53
CA ASN A 131 -2.95 3.10 -5.01
C ASN A 131 -4.19 3.83 -5.54
N ILE A 132 -4.85 3.24 -6.53
CA ILE A 132 -6.15 3.69 -7.02
C ILE A 132 -7.20 2.71 -6.49
N ILE A 133 -8.01 3.17 -5.54
CA ILE A 133 -8.97 2.35 -4.80
C ILE A 133 -10.38 2.78 -5.20
N TYR A 134 -11.09 1.93 -5.93
CA TYR A 134 -12.31 2.36 -6.59
C TYR A 134 -13.42 1.32 -6.63
N LYS A 135 -14.68 1.79 -6.60
CA LYS A 135 -15.89 0.95 -6.70
C LYS A 135 -15.95 -0.17 -5.65
N ASN A 136 -15.52 0.15 -4.43
CA ASN A 136 -15.62 -0.73 -3.26
C ASN A 136 -16.73 -0.26 -2.33
N LYS A 137 -17.19 -1.14 -1.42
CA LYS A 137 -18.12 -0.75 -0.35
C LYS A 137 -17.48 0.27 0.58
N TYR A 138 -16.28 -0.04 1.09
CA TYR A 138 -15.38 0.91 1.73
C TYR A 138 -14.11 1.04 0.90
N GLY A 139 -13.57 2.24 0.70
CA GLY A 139 -12.23 2.40 0.14
C GLY A 139 -11.19 1.85 1.12
N PHE A 140 -11.08 2.50 2.27
CA PHE A 140 -10.36 2.01 3.44
C PHE A 140 -11.29 1.66 4.59
N TYR A 141 -10.99 0.55 5.27
CA TYR A 141 -11.57 0.20 6.56
C TYR A 141 -10.45 -0.14 7.55
N ILE A 142 -10.29 0.69 8.58
CA ILE A 142 -9.24 0.54 9.59
C ILE A 142 -9.90 0.06 10.88
N ASP A 143 -9.54 -1.15 11.30
CA ASP A 143 -10.02 -1.73 12.54
C ASP A 143 -9.37 -1.04 13.76
N PHE A 144 -10.00 -1.15 14.93
CA PHE A 144 -9.54 -0.53 16.18
C PHE A 144 -8.15 -0.98 16.66
N THR A 145 -7.63 -2.08 16.11
CA THR A 145 -6.28 -2.59 16.36
C THR A 145 -5.22 -1.87 15.53
N GLY A 146 -5.61 -1.17 14.47
CA GLY A 146 -4.69 -0.48 13.57
C GLY A 146 -4.14 0.80 14.22
N THR A 147 -2.82 0.86 14.38
CA THR A 147 -2.16 2.04 14.95
C THR A 147 -1.00 2.54 14.09
N ASN A 148 -0.78 3.85 14.08
CA ASN A 148 0.38 4.49 13.42
C ASN A 148 0.51 4.12 11.93
N ASN A 149 -0.61 3.95 11.23
CA ASN A 149 -0.62 3.67 9.79
C ASN A 149 -0.48 4.97 9.00
N THR A 150 0.19 4.93 7.85
CA THR A 150 0.36 6.08 6.95
C THR A 150 -0.29 5.80 5.62
N PHE A 151 -1.19 6.70 5.20
CA PHE A 151 -1.91 6.65 3.92
C PHE A 151 -1.58 7.92 3.15
N VAL A 152 -0.95 7.81 1.97
CA VAL A 152 -0.50 8.98 1.20
C VAL A 152 -0.55 8.73 -0.30
N SER A 153 -0.90 9.74 -1.08
CA SER A 153 -0.96 9.69 -2.55
C SER A 153 -1.87 8.57 -3.09
N ASN A 154 -2.90 8.16 -2.34
CA ASN A 154 -3.90 7.24 -2.85
C ASN A 154 -5.03 8.03 -3.50
N ASP A 155 -5.61 7.49 -4.58
CA ASP A 155 -6.81 8.00 -5.21
C ASP A 155 -8.01 7.14 -4.77
N LEU A 156 -8.94 7.71 -4.00
CA LEU A 156 -10.16 7.05 -3.54
C LEU A 156 -11.33 7.49 -4.41
N ILE A 157 -11.78 6.63 -5.32
CA ILE A 157 -12.71 7.02 -6.38
C ILE A 157 -13.99 6.19 -6.34
N ASN A 158 -15.15 6.82 -6.20
CA ASN A 158 -16.45 6.17 -6.30
C ASN A 158 -16.60 4.93 -5.39
N ASN A 159 -16.04 4.98 -4.18
CA ASN A 159 -16.33 4.00 -3.14
C ASN A 159 -17.63 4.42 -2.43
N SER A 160 -18.47 3.46 -2.00
CA SER A 160 -19.73 3.84 -1.33
C SER A 160 -19.47 4.60 -0.03
N ILE A 161 -18.37 4.27 0.65
CA ILE A 161 -17.82 5.04 1.77
C ILE A 161 -16.31 5.13 1.52
N SER A 162 -15.75 6.33 1.41
CA SER A 162 -14.31 6.50 1.14
C SER A 162 -13.46 5.89 2.26
N ILE A 163 -13.71 6.27 3.52
CA ILE A 163 -12.93 5.82 4.68
C ILE A 163 -13.84 5.53 5.88
N SER A 164 -13.57 4.42 6.57
CA SER A 164 -13.99 4.18 7.95
C SER A 164 -12.76 3.91 8.81
N ASP A 165 -12.36 4.88 9.63
CA ASP A 165 -11.19 4.78 10.50
C ASP A 165 -11.61 4.64 11.97
N SER A 166 -11.43 3.45 12.54
CA SER A 166 -11.56 3.21 13.99
C SER A 166 -10.20 3.02 14.67
N GLY A 167 -9.11 3.16 13.92
CA GLY A 167 -7.75 3.01 14.39
C GLY A 167 -7.28 4.20 15.23
N LYS A 168 -5.97 4.23 15.53
CA LYS A 168 -5.35 5.29 16.36
C LYS A 168 -4.10 5.83 15.71
N ASN A 169 -3.94 7.15 15.73
CA ASN A 169 -2.76 7.85 15.23
C ASN A 169 -2.46 7.56 13.74
N SER A 170 -3.49 7.30 12.93
CA SER A 170 -3.33 7.21 11.48
C SER A 170 -2.95 8.57 10.90
N SER A 171 -1.96 8.59 10.02
CA SER A 171 -1.57 9.75 9.22
C SER A 171 -2.15 9.61 7.82
N TRP A 172 -2.87 10.63 7.36
CA TRP A 172 -3.49 10.67 6.04
C TRP A 172 -2.77 11.60 5.07
N ASP A 173 -1.58 12.03 5.45
CA ASP A 173 -0.72 12.87 4.63
C ASP A 173 0.75 12.56 4.92
N ALA A 174 1.64 13.09 4.10
CA ALA A 174 3.09 12.94 4.21
C ALA A 174 3.70 13.70 5.41
N GLY A 175 2.94 14.57 6.07
CA GLY A 175 3.46 15.54 7.05
C GLY A 175 3.82 14.95 8.42
N THR A 176 3.86 13.62 8.58
CA THR A 176 4.34 12.92 9.79
C THR A 176 5.64 12.15 9.56
N ARG A 177 6.15 12.08 8.31
CA ARG A 177 7.40 11.39 7.94
C ARG A 177 8.51 12.43 7.70
N SER A 178 9.77 12.03 7.88
CA SER A 178 10.93 12.92 7.77
C SER A 178 11.04 13.59 6.39
N GLU A 179 11.62 14.80 6.33
CA GLU A 179 11.83 15.56 5.09
C GLU A 179 12.58 14.74 4.01
N GLY A 180 13.47 13.83 4.40
CA GLY A 180 14.17 12.93 3.47
C GLY A 180 13.26 11.90 2.78
N TRP A 181 12.21 11.42 3.46
CA TRP A 181 11.18 10.55 2.87
C TRP A 181 10.31 11.32 1.85
N ARG A 182 9.96 12.56 2.18
CA ARG A 182 9.13 13.44 1.34
C ARG A 182 9.81 13.76 0.00
N GLY A 183 11.10 14.07 0.02
CA GLY A 183 11.86 14.35 -1.20
C GLY A 183 11.92 13.16 -2.18
N ILE A 184 12.00 11.92 -1.67
CA ILE A 184 11.96 10.72 -2.52
C ILE A 184 10.56 10.51 -3.11
N LEU A 185 9.50 10.75 -2.33
CA LEU A 185 8.12 10.61 -2.81
C LEU A 185 7.78 11.67 -3.88
N GLU A 186 8.23 12.92 -3.69
CA GLU A 186 8.16 14.03 -4.67
C GLU A 186 8.79 13.68 -6.01
N MET A 187 9.98 13.04 -5.98
CA MET A 187 10.67 12.59 -7.20
C MET A 187 9.96 11.45 -7.93
N ILE A 188 9.19 10.61 -7.24
CA ILE A 188 8.54 9.41 -7.82
C ILE A 188 7.08 9.68 -8.25
N SER A 189 6.36 10.58 -7.56
CA SER A 189 4.90 10.69 -7.69
C SER A 189 4.38 12.09 -8.07
N GLY A 190 5.26 13.07 -8.33
CA GLY A 190 4.86 14.42 -8.76
C GLY A 190 4.24 15.29 -7.65
N PRO A 191 3.38 16.29 -7.97
CA PRO A 191 2.80 17.20 -6.98
C PRO A 191 1.71 16.57 -6.07
N LYS A 192 1.18 15.38 -6.42
CA LYS A 192 0.22 14.59 -5.60
C LYS A 192 0.82 13.99 -4.30
N THR A 193 1.97 14.49 -3.85
CA THR A 193 2.85 13.82 -2.89
C THR A 193 2.62 14.18 -1.44
N LYS A 194 1.66 15.06 -1.16
CA LYS A 194 1.43 15.56 0.19
C LYS A 194 0.25 14.87 0.89
N GLY A 195 -0.83 14.55 0.19
CA GLY A 195 -2.03 13.89 0.74
C GLY A 195 -2.63 12.89 -0.23
N ASN A 196 -3.92 12.60 -0.09
CA ASN A 196 -4.68 11.68 -0.93
C ASN A 196 -5.73 12.44 -1.76
N HIS A 197 -6.25 11.80 -2.80
CA HIS A 197 -7.41 12.27 -3.56
C HIS A 197 -8.65 11.51 -3.13
N TYR A 198 -9.77 12.23 -3.06
CA TYR A 198 -11.06 11.73 -2.63
C TYR A 198 -12.12 12.26 -3.59
N SER A 199 -12.81 11.38 -4.31
CA SER A 199 -13.89 11.79 -5.23
C SER A 199 -15.17 12.25 -4.52
N ASP A 200 -15.16 12.29 -3.18
CA ASP A 200 -16.21 12.87 -2.32
C ASP A 200 -15.71 14.13 -1.60
N TYR A 201 -14.53 14.64 -1.99
CA TYR A 201 -13.92 15.86 -1.50
C TYR A 201 -12.90 16.39 -2.53
N ASP A 202 -13.36 16.64 -3.75
CA ASP A 202 -12.52 17.23 -4.81
C ASP A 202 -13.19 18.39 -5.56
N GLU A 203 -14.40 18.78 -5.13
CA GLU A 203 -15.12 19.93 -5.65
C GLU A 203 -15.41 20.98 -4.57
N VAL A 204 -15.63 22.24 -5.00
CA VAL A 204 -15.98 23.35 -4.10
C VAL A 204 -17.26 23.06 -3.31
N GLY A 205 -18.23 22.37 -3.94
CA GLY A 205 -19.47 21.97 -3.29
C GLY A 205 -19.29 20.95 -2.16
N GLU A 206 -18.17 20.23 -2.15
CA GLU A 206 -17.82 19.19 -1.17
C GLU A 206 -16.88 19.72 -0.07
N GLY A 207 -16.40 20.96 -0.21
CA GLY A 207 -15.50 21.63 0.74
C GLY A 207 -14.06 21.75 0.24
N CYS A 208 -13.72 21.18 -0.92
CA CYS A 208 -12.41 21.35 -1.53
C CYS A 208 -12.37 22.59 -2.42
N ASN A 209 -11.59 23.60 -2.02
CA ASN A 209 -11.29 24.76 -2.86
C ASN A 209 -9.79 24.82 -3.12
N ASP A 210 -9.39 24.99 -4.37
CA ASP A 210 -8.00 25.16 -4.80
C ASP A 210 -7.83 26.58 -5.37
N THR A 211 -7.58 27.56 -4.50
CA THR A 211 -7.50 28.97 -4.88
C THR A 211 -6.21 29.29 -5.62
N ASN A 212 -5.11 28.63 -5.26
CA ASN A 212 -3.77 28.89 -5.81
C ASN A 212 -3.47 28.03 -7.07
N LYS A 213 -4.36 27.10 -7.43
CA LYS A 213 -4.29 26.19 -8.58
C LYS A 213 -3.10 25.26 -8.54
N ASP A 214 -2.70 24.82 -7.36
CA ASP A 214 -1.60 23.87 -7.16
C ASP A 214 -2.04 22.40 -7.12
N LEU A 215 -3.33 22.14 -7.37
CA LEU A 215 -4.00 20.84 -7.32
C LEU A 215 -4.14 20.26 -5.90
N ILE A 216 -4.08 21.11 -4.88
CA ILE A 216 -4.31 20.75 -3.48
C ILE A 216 -5.43 21.62 -2.93
N CYS A 217 -6.36 21.03 -2.19
CA CYS A 217 -7.40 21.76 -1.48
C CYS A 217 -6.75 22.63 -0.39
N ASP A 218 -7.11 23.90 -0.35
CA ASP A 218 -6.70 24.86 0.69
C ASP A 218 -7.17 24.45 2.09
N GLN A 219 -8.23 23.63 2.16
CA GLN A 219 -8.83 23.14 3.41
C GLN A 219 -8.56 21.66 3.64
N PRO A 220 -8.25 21.25 4.88
CA PRO A 220 -8.02 19.85 5.22
C PRO A 220 -9.31 19.04 5.10
N LYS A 221 -9.19 17.76 4.73
CA LYS A 221 -10.30 16.80 4.79
C LYS A 221 -10.30 16.11 6.14
N MET A 222 -11.39 16.24 6.89
CA MET A 222 -11.56 15.54 8.16
C MET A 222 -11.85 14.05 7.94
N ILE A 223 -11.22 13.19 8.75
CA ILE A 223 -11.34 11.74 8.71
C ILE A 223 -11.48 11.23 10.15
N GLY A 224 -12.73 11.22 10.64
CA GLY A 224 -13.00 10.95 12.05
C GLY A 224 -12.32 12.00 12.95
N SER A 225 -11.41 11.56 13.82
CA SER A 225 -10.58 12.44 14.65
C SER A 225 -9.25 12.85 14.00
N SER A 226 -8.93 12.30 12.83
CA SER A 226 -7.74 12.63 12.04
C SER A 226 -8.10 13.58 10.88
N GLN A 227 -7.10 13.99 10.12
CA GLN A 227 -7.29 14.80 8.92
C GLN A 227 -6.20 14.50 7.88
N ASP A 228 -6.55 14.69 6.61
CA ASP A 228 -5.59 14.91 5.54
C ASP A 228 -5.43 16.43 5.35
N ARG A 229 -4.22 16.93 5.59
CA ARG A 229 -3.92 18.37 5.48
C ARG A 229 -3.69 18.85 4.05
N TYR A 230 -3.50 17.93 3.12
CA TYR A 230 -3.21 18.25 1.74
C TYR A 230 -4.04 17.38 0.79
N PRO A 231 -5.39 17.36 0.91
CA PRO A 231 -6.22 16.61 -0.02
C PRO A 231 -5.96 17.13 -1.43
N SER A 232 -5.73 16.24 -2.38
CA SER A 232 -5.42 16.60 -3.77
C SER A 232 -6.67 16.53 -4.64
N ILE A 233 -6.70 17.35 -5.68
CA ILE A 233 -7.71 17.26 -6.76
C ILE A 233 -7.11 16.55 -7.98
N PRO A 234 -7.93 15.92 -8.83
CA PRO A 234 -7.45 15.41 -10.10
C PRO A 234 -6.96 16.57 -10.97
N ALA A 235 -5.84 16.40 -11.66
CA ALA A 235 -5.50 17.32 -12.74
C ALA A 235 -6.65 17.27 -13.76
N MET A 236 -7.29 18.42 -14.04
CA MET A 236 -8.29 18.49 -15.09
C MET A 236 -7.64 18.02 -16.41
N ASN A 237 -8.21 16.97 -17.01
CA ASN A 237 -7.82 16.50 -18.34
C ASN A 237 -8.20 17.52 -19.42
#